data_AF-A0A433CI52-F1
#
_entry.id   AF-A0A433CI52-F1
#
_cell.length_a   1.000
_cell.length_b   1.000
_cell.length_c   1.000
_cell.angle_alpha   90.00
_cell.angle_beta   90.00
_cell.angle_gamma   90.00
#
_symmetry.space_group_name_H-M   'P 1'
#
loop_
_entity.id
_entity.type
_entity.pdbx_description
1 polymer ?
#
loop_
_entity_poly.entity_id
_entity_poly.type
_entity_poly.pdbx_seq_one_letter_code
_entity_poly.pdbx_strand_id
1 'polypeptide(L)'
;MIELNDFEHWSAGTIISFEDGSKMLVREKIEYTAKEDDIYHTVQQGDTLTYIAWYYYRTVTNNAPKYWRFISDANNIINPLDLSSYIGKSILIPNFHSIKLKEQ
;
A
#
# COMPACT_ATOMS: atom_id res chain seq x y z
N MET A 1 -0.53 -11.98 25.50
CA MET A 1 0.13 -10.99 24.62
C MET A 1 0.62 -11.76 23.42
N ILE A 2 0.14 -11.41 22.23
CA ILE A 2 0.60 -11.99 20.98
C ILE A 2 1.59 -10.97 20.42
N GLU A 3 2.88 -11.28 20.47
CA GLU A 3 3.87 -10.54 19.70
C GLU A 3 3.62 -10.83 18.22
N LEU A 4 3.05 -9.85 17.53
CA LEU A 4 2.87 -9.89 16.08
C LEU A 4 4.26 -9.78 15.45
N ASN A 5 4.75 -10.90 14.94
CA ASN A 5 6.04 -10.98 14.28
C ASN A 5 5.92 -10.29 12.90
N ASP A 6 6.45 -9.07 12.79
CA ASP A 6 6.43 -8.19 11.60
C ASP A 6 7.30 -8.70 10.41
N PHE A 7 7.57 -10.01 10.38
CA PHE A 7 8.39 -10.69 9.39
C PHE A 7 7.49 -11.26 8.29
N GLU A 8 7.21 -10.46 7.25
CA GLU A 8 7.00 -10.91 5.84
C GLU A 8 6.48 -9.82 4.88
N HIS A 9 6.65 -8.53 5.20
CA HIS A 9 6.10 -7.47 4.33
C HIS A 9 6.78 -7.29 2.95
N TRP A 10 7.81 -8.10 2.63
CA TRP A 10 8.49 -8.12 1.33
C TRP A 10 8.33 -9.44 0.55
N SER A 11 7.75 -10.50 1.14
CA SER A 11 7.76 -11.86 0.56
C SER A 11 6.67 -12.10 -0.49
N ALA A 12 5.60 -11.31 -0.53
CA ALA A 12 4.45 -11.59 -1.39
C ALA A 12 4.61 -11.17 -2.87
N GLY A 13 5.79 -10.68 -3.28
CA GLY A 13 6.01 -10.18 -4.64
C GLY A 13 7.34 -10.60 -5.26
N THR A 14 7.31 -10.90 -6.56
CA THR A 14 8.47 -11.23 -7.40
C THR A 14 8.72 -10.10 -8.40
N ILE A 15 9.99 -9.74 -8.61
CA ILE A 15 10.38 -8.84 -9.70
C ILE A 15 10.68 -9.69 -10.94
N ILE A 16 9.89 -9.51 -11.99
CA ILE A 16 10.17 -10.04 -13.33
C ILE A 16 11.02 -9.01 -14.06
N SER A 17 12.14 -9.44 -14.64
CA SER A 17 12.96 -8.61 -15.53
C SER A 17 12.77 -9.10 -16.96
N PHE A 18 12.53 -8.18 -17.90
CA PHE A 18 12.35 -8.47 -19.31
C PHE A 18 13.65 -8.26 -20.09
N GLU A 19 13.74 -8.83 -21.28
CA GLU A 19 14.94 -8.75 -22.15
C GLU A 19 15.28 -7.32 -22.58
N ASP A 20 14.27 -6.43 -22.63
CA ASP A 20 14.44 -5.01 -22.94
C ASP A 20 14.97 -4.18 -21.75
N GLY A 21 15.25 -4.82 -20.62
CA GLY A 21 15.75 -4.18 -19.40
C GLY A 21 14.65 -3.61 -18.50
N SER A 22 13.38 -3.67 -18.90
CA SER A 22 12.26 -3.29 -18.06
C SER A 22 12.03 -4.28 -16.91
N LYS A 23 11.39 -3.82 -15.84
CA LYS A 23 11.10 -4.63 -14.64
C LYS A 23 9.65 -4.45 -14.23
N MET A 24 9.02 -5.53 -13.78
CA MET A 24 7.66 -5.53 -13.25
C MET A 24 7.62 -6.23 -11.89
N LEU A 25 7.00 -5.58 -10.91
CA LEU A 25 6.62 -6.23 -9.66
C LEU A 25 5.32 -7.02 -9.88
N VAL A 26 5.39 -8.34 -9.73
CA VAL A 26 4.24 -9.23 -9.71
C VAL A 26 3.99 -9.67 -8.29
N ARG A 27 2.79 -9.47 -7.78
CA ARG A 27 2.38 -9.91 -6.44
C ARG A 27 0.92 -10.33 -6.44
N GLU A 28 0.55 -11.16 -5.47
CA GLU A 28 -0.86 -11.36 -5.14
C GLU A 28 -1.41 -10.06 -4.54
N LYS A 29 -2.48 -9.55 -5.16
CA LYS A 29 -3.18 -8.35 -4.69
C LYS A 29 -4.32 -8.78 -3.77
N ILE A 30 -4.53 -8.01 -2.72
CA ILE A 30 -5.75 -8.19 -1.92
C ILE A 30 -6.95 -7.58 -2.63
N GLU A 31 -8.11 -8.22 -2.51
CA GLU A 31 -9.38 -7.55 -2.77
C GLU A 31 -9.82 -6.79 -1.52
N TYR A 32 -10.06 -5.49 -1.66
CA TYR A 32 -10.45 -4.62 -0.55
C TYR A 32 -11.70 -3.82 -0.90
N THR A 33 -12.69 -3.88 -0.01
CA THR A 33 -13.90 -3.05 -0.07
C THR A 33 -13.82 -1.99 1.01
N ALA A 34 -14.09 -0.73 0.63
CA ALA A 34 -14.07 0.40 1.54
C ALA A 34 -15.06 0.21 2.71
N LYS A 35 -14.65 0.67 3.89
CA LYS A 35 -15.37 0.62 5.15
C LYS A 35 -15.55 2.03 5.72
N GLU A 36 -16.45 2.17 6.69
CA GLU A 36 -16.76 3.47 7.32
C GLU A 36 -15.57 4.10 8.05
N ASP A 37 -14.63 3.29 8.55
CA ASP A 37 -13.45 3.72 9.29
C ASP A 37 -12.20 3.93 8.42
N ASP A 38 -12.34 3.81 7.09
CA ASP A 38 -11.29 4.15 6.15
C ASP A 38 -11.20 5.67 5.95
N ILE A 39 -10.02 6.13 5.53
CA ILE A 39 -9.75 7.54 5.27
C ILE A 39 -9.60 7.75 3.77
N TYR A 40 -9.90 8.96 3.29
CA TYR A 40 -9.61 9.37 1.92
C TYR A 40 -8.53 10.44 1.90
N HIS A 41 -7.52 10.23 1.05
CA HIS A 41 -6.41 11.16 0.87
C HIS A 41 -6.47 11.76 -0.53
N THR A 42 -6.38 13.09 -0.64
CA THR A 42 -6.27 13.75 -1.95
C THR A 42 -4.80 13.87 -2.32
N VAL A 43 -4.39 13.14 -3.35
CA VAL A 43 -2.98 13.05 -3.78
C VAL A 43 -2.46 14.42 -4.19
N GLN A 44 -1.33 14.79 -3.62
CA GLN A 44 -0.59 16.02 -3.92
C GLN A 44 0.60 15.75 -4.83
N GLN A 45 1.12 16.81 -5.45
CA GLN A 45 2.36 16.72 -6.20
C GLN A 45 3.51 16.33 -5.28
N GLY A 46 4.25 15.29 -5.67
CA GLY A 46 5.40 14.77 -4.90
C GLY A 46 5.05 13.66 -3.92
N ASP A 47 3.76 13.32 -3.76
CA ASP A 47 3.38 12.18 -2.94
C ASP A 47 3.92 10.85 -3.48
N THR A 48 4.23 9.96 -2.54
CA THR A 48 4.52 8.55 -2.81
C THR A 48 3.65 7.70 -1.91
N LEU A 49 3.28 6.50 -2.35
CA LEU A 49 2.49 5.59 -1.49
C LEU A 49 3.24 5.23 -0.21
N THR A 50 4.58 5.18 -0.24
CA THR A 50 5.43 4.98 0.94
C THR A 50 5.27 6.10 1.96
N TYR A 51 5.31 7.35 1.50
CA TYR A 51 5.11 8.51 2.37
C TYR A 51 3.68 8.56 2.92
N ILE A 52 2.68 8.34 2.07
CA ILE A 52 1.27 8.32 2.48
C ILE A 52 1.05 7.23 3.55
N ALA A 53 1.57 6.02 3.33
CA ALA A 53 1.48 4.94 4.32
C ALA A 53 2.17 5.30 5.64
N TRP A 54 3.36 5.89 5.59
CA TRP A 54 4.02 6.43 6.79
C TRP A 54 3.14 7.46 7.50
N TYR A 55 2.62 8.44 6.77
CA TYR A 55 1.87 9.55 7.33
C TYR A 55 0.64 9.06 8.11
N TYR A 56 -0.13 8.14 7.53
CA TYR A 56 -1.37 7.64 8.13
C TYR A 56 -1.16 6.51 9.16
N TYR A 57 -0.11 5.69 9.02
CA TYR A 57 0.08 4.52 9.90
C TYR A 57 1.21 4.67 10.94
N ARG A 58 1.97 5.77 10.95
CA ARG A 58 3.10 5.97 11.88
C ARG A 58 2.74 5.89 13.36
N THR A 59 1.49 6.16 13.74
CA THR A 59 1.05 6.10 15.14
C THR A 59 0.62 4.70 15.58
N VAL A 60 0.43 3.78 14.63
CA VAL A 60 -0.04 2.40 14.90
C VAL A 60 1.03 1.35 14.67
N THR A 61 2.07 1.64 13.86
CA THR A 61 3.22 0.74 13.67
C THR A 61 4.50 1.49 13.31
N ASN A 62 5.64 1.01 13.81
CA ASN A 62 6.97 1.51 13.43
C ASN A 62 7.36 1.13 12.00
N ASN A 63 6.65 0.18 11.38
CA ASN A 63 6.88 -0.28 10.01
C ASN A 63 5.90 0.33 9.00
N ALA A 64 5.24 1.44 9.36
CA ALA A 64 4.21 2.12 8.57
C ALA A 64 4.51 2.28 7.07
N PRO A 65 5.72 2.68 6.63
CA PRO A 65 6.02 2.80 5.20
C PRO A 65 5.78 1.51 4.42
N LYS A 66 5.96 0.32 5.02
CA LYS A 66 5.82 -0.99 4.36
C LYS A 66 4.37 -1.31 3.95
N TYR A 67 3.39 -0.59 4.49
CA TYR A 67 1.97 -0.81 4.23
C TYR A 67 1.46 -0.07 2.98
N TRP A 68 2.35 0.58 2.21
CA TRP A 68 2.03 1.21 0.93
C TRP A 68 1.30 0.26 -0.04
N ARG A 69 1.61 -1.05 0.04
CA ARG A 69 1.03 -2.07 -0.84
C ARG A 69 -0.48 -2.14 -0.72
N PHE A 70 -1.03 -1.97 0.49
CA PHE A 70 -2.45 -2.05 0.74
C PHE A 70 -3.21 -0.86 0.18
N ILE A 71 -2.60 0.32 0.26
CA ILE A 71 -3.15 1.51 -0.37
C ILE A 71 -3.16 1.31 -1.90
N SER A 72 -2.09 0.76 -2.47
CA SER A 72 -2.04 0.44 -3.90
C SER A 72 -3.13 -0.55 -4.32
N ASP A 73 -3.29 -1.64 -3.58
CA ASP A 73 -4.23 -2.71 -3.94
C ASP A 73 -5.68 -2.24 -3.79
N ALA A 74 -6.01 -1.57 -2.68
CA ALA A 74 -7.37 -1.07 -2.43
C ALA A 74 -7.84 -0.01 -3.45
N ASN A 75 -6.90 0.64 -4.15
CA ASN A 75 -7.19 1.63 -5.19
C ASN A 75 -6.93 1.10 -6.61
N ASN A 76 -6.58 -0.17 -6.77
CA ASN A 76 -6.20 -0.76 -8.06
C ASN A 76 -5.10 0.03 -8.80
N ILE A 77 -4.16 0.62 -8.07
CA ILE A 77 -3.06 1.41 -8.66
C ILE A 77 -2.14 0.47 -9.43
N ILE A 78 -1.96 0.78 -10.72
CA ILE A 78 -1.16 -0.04 -11.66
C ILE A 78 0.34 0.11 -11.37
N ASN A 79 0.83 1.35 -11.30
CA ASN A 79 2.22 1.66 -10.98
C ASN A 79 2.32 2.33 -9.61
N PRO A 80 2.60 1.59 -8.52
CA PRO A 80 2.67 2.16 -7.18
C PRO A 80 3.87 3.09 -6.95
N LEU A 81 4.83 3.12 -7.88
CA LEU A 81 6.01 3.99 -7.81
C LEU A 81 5.77 5.36 -8.47
N ASP A 82 4.63 5.54 -9.15
CA ASP A 82 4.28 6.77 -9.83
C ASP A 82 2.82 7.15 -9.61
N LEU A 83 2.61 8.20 -8.80
CA LEU A 83 1.30 8.77 -8.52
C LEU A 83 0.97 9.99 -9.39
N SER A 84 1.77 10.32 -10.41
CA SER A 84 1.57 11.51 -11.24
C SER A 84 0.17 11.58 -11.85
N SER A 85 -0.36 10.45 -12.32
CA SER A 85 -1.72 10.33 -12.88
C SER A 85 -2.85 10.42 -11.85
N TYR A 86 -2.52 10.45 -10.55
CA TYR A 86 -3.46 10.53 -9.44
C TYR A 86 -3.47 11.90 -8.75
N ILE A 87 -2.59 12.84 -9.12
CA ILE A 87 -2.56 14.18 -8.53
C ILE A 87 -3.95 14.84 -8.62
N GLY A 88 -4.44 15.34 -7.48
CA GLY A 88 -5.77 15.93 -7.30
C GLY A 88 -6.92 14.92 -7.14
N LYS A 89 -6.66 13.61 -7.28
CA LYS A 89 -7.67 12.57 -7.05
C LYS A 89 -7.66 12.13 -5.60
N SER A 90 -8.83 11.69 -5.15
CA SER A 90 -9.00 11.05 -3.85
C SER A 90 -8.69 9.55 -3.98
N ILE A 91 -7.81 9.04 -3.11
CA ILE A 91 -7.50 7.62 -2.98
C ILE A 91 -7.87 7.14 -1.56
N LEU A 92 -8.34 5.91 -1.47
CA LEU A 92 -8.68 5.24 -0.23
C LEU A 92 -7.41 4.89 0.56
N ILE A 93 -7.42 5.20 1.85
CA ILE A 93 -6.42 4.80 2.84
C ILE A 93 -7.12 3.82 3.79
N PRO A 94 -6.94 2.51 3.59
CA PRO A 94 -7.64 1.53 4.40
C PRO A 94 -7.27 1.61 5.89
N ASN A 95 -8.21 1.31 6.77
CA ASN A 95 -7.94 1.24 8.20
C ASN A 95 -6.92 0.12 8.48
N PHE A 96 -5.90 0.45 9.26
CA PHE A 96 -4.79 -0.46 9.57
C PHE A 96 -5.24 -1.79 10.18
N HIS A 97 -6.22 -1.77 11.10
CA HIS A 97 -6.71 -2.98 11.77
C HIS A 97 -7.51 -3.85 10.79
N SER A 98 -8.30 -3.22 9.92
CA SER A 98 -9.02 -3.90 8.84
C SER A 98 -8.10 -4.62 7.86
N ILE A 99 -6.95 -4.01 7.52
CA ILE A 99 -5.92 -4.65 6.70
C ILE A 99 -5.33 -5.87 7.42
N LYS A 100 -4.96 -5.74 8.70
CA LYS A 100 -4.30 -6.82 9.45
C LYS A 100 -5.15 -8.09 9.58
N LEU A 101 -6.48 -7.96 9.63
CA LEU A 101 -7.40 -9.10 9.63
C LEU A 101 -7.46 -9.84 8.28
N LYS A 102 -7.06 -9.20 7.18
CA LYS A 102 -7.00 -9.81 5.85
C LYS A 102 -5.65 -10.47 5.55
N GLU A 103 -4.62 -10.19 6.35
CA GLU A 103 -3.30 -10.87 6.25
C GLU A 103 -3.28 -12.24 6.97
N GLN A 104 -4.31 -12.59 7.74
CA GLN A 104 -4.43 -13.85 8.49
C GLN A 104 -5.34 -14.84 7.74
#